data_AF-A0A4R8I4B0-F1
#
_entry.id   AF-A0A4R8I4B0-F1
#
_cell.length_a   1.000
_cell.length_b   1.000
_cell.length_c   1.000
_cell.angle_alpha   90.00
_cell.angle_beta   90.00
_cell.angle_gamma   90.00
#
_symmetry.space_group_name_H-M   'P 1'
#
loop_
_entity.id
_entity.type
_entity.pdbx_description
1 polymer ?
#
loop_
_entity_poly.entity_id
_entity_poly.type
_entity_poly.pdbx_seq_one_letter_code
_entity_poly.pdbx_strand_id
1 'polypeptide(L)'
;MKKLIYFLGICALPFLMFSCDKDDDEPEDDTNEVEELIGNPGNPRFNLQFTNPENVDLDLYVKTPAGNIISYQNVRADNGQLDVDCLCDDCPQGPNENIYWADGTAPKGKYEFWIKYYDNCGSTGSKNSDFTVRLVKNNQVLQKYTGSLNTIDQQSAHWTHTQD
;
A
#
# COMPACT_ATOMS: atom_id res chain seq x y z
N MET A 1 66.25 26.39 -15.08
CA MET A 1 67.54 25.73 -14.77
C MET A 1 67.97 26.12 -13.37
N LYS A 2 68.57 25.17 -12.62
CA LYS A 2 68.95 25.21 -11.18
C LYS A 2 67.84 24.76 -10.23
N LYS A 3 68.07 23.95 -9.21
CA LYS A 3 69.03 22.86 -8.93
C LYS A 3 68.51 22.28 -7.61
N LEU A 4 68.45 20.96 -7.53
CA LEU A 4 68.11 20.13 -6.38
C LEU A 4 69.12 20.34 -5.22
N ILE A 5 68.68 20.53 -3.96
CA ILE A 5 69.45 20.21 -2.74
C ILE A 5 68.51 19.74 -1.61
N TYR A 6 68.91 18.63 -0.99
CA TYR A 6 68.27 17.84 0.05
C TYR A 6 68.22 18.51 1.43
N PHE A 7 67.19 18.18 2.23
CA PHE A 7 67.26 18.18 3.69
C PHE A 7 67.21 16.75 4.23
N LEU A 8 67.92 16.58 5.33
CA LEU A 8 68.44 15.36 5.93
C LEU A 8 67.55 14.93 7.12
N GLY A 9 67.21 13.64 7.20
CA GLY A 9 66.89 12.92 8.46
C GLY A 9 65.55 13.26 9.14
N ILE A 10 64.91 12.42 9.96
CA ILE A 10 65.12 11.09 10.56
C ILE A 10 63.72 10.70 11.06
N CYS A 11 63.36 9.41 11.03
CA CYS A 11 62.89 8.62 12.18
C CYS A 11 61.88 7.56 11.73
N ALA A 12 62.18 6.33 12.13
CA ALA A 12 61.48 5.12 11.78
C ALA A 12 60.12 5.00 12.45
N LEU A 13 59.14 4.47 11.73
CA LEU A 13 58.14 3.54 12.27
C LEU A 13 57.79 2.51 11.18
N PRO A 14 57.61 1.23 11.55
CA PRO A 14 57.56 0.13 10.60
C PRO A 14 56.30 0.14 9.75
N PHE A 15 56.53 -0.07 8.47
CA PHE A 15 55.57 -0.45 7.44
C PHE A 15 54.80 -1.70 7.89
N LEU A 16 53.48 -1.57 8.07
CA LEU A 16 52.58 -2.70 8.01
C LEU A 16 52.11 -2.85 6.56
N MET A 17 52.31 -4.06 6.05
CA MET A 17 52.00 -4.49 4.69
C MET A 17 50.49 -4.77 4.55
N PHE A 18 49.96 -4.38 3.38
CA PHE A 18 48.86 -5.00 2.62
C PHE A 18 47.60 -5.45 3.37
N SER A 19 46.53 -4.67 3.21
CA SER A 19 45.34 -5.18 2.52
C SER A 19 44.67 -4.05 1.76
N CYS A 20 44.37 -4.29 0.50
CA CYS A 20 43.51 -3.44 -0.31
C CYS A 20 42.08 -3.71 0.15
N ASP A 21 41.29 -2.68 0.45
CA ASP A 21 39.90 -2.63 0.02
C ASP A 21 39.44 -1.18 0.01
N LYS A 22 38.59 -0.90 -0.98
CA LYS A 22 38.12 0.42 -1.36
C LYS A 22 37.11 0.91 -0.32
N ASP A 23 37.42 2.03 0.33
CA ASP A 23 36.39 2.85 0.97
C ASP A 23 35.79 3.75 -0.11
N ASP A 24 34.95 3.16 -0.98
CA ASP A 24 33.96 3.91 -1.73
C ASP A 24 32.69 3.88 -0.86
N ASP A 25 32.51 4.90 -0.02
CA ASP A 25 31.24 5.22 0.65
C ASP A 25 30.19 5.53 -0.44
N GLU A 26 29.62 4.51 -1.05
CA GLU A 26 28.36 4.65 -1.79
C GLU A 26 27.22 4.70 -0.77
N PRO A 27 26.34 5.71 -0.82
CA PRO A 27 25.18 5.74 0.05
C PRO A 27 24.32 4.51 -0.23
N GLU A 28 23.94 3.78 0.82
CA GLU A 28 22.97 2.71 0.71
C GLU A 28 21.71 3.27 0.03
N ASP A 29 21.45 2.76 -1.17
CA ASP A 29 20.23 2.96 -1.94
C ASP A 29 19.06 2.54 -1.04
N ASP A 30 18.40 3.52 -0.43
CA ASP A 30 17.10 3.41 0.22
C ASP A 30 16.11 2.97 -0.86
N THR A 31 16.12 1.68 -1.14
CA THR A 31 15.18 1.04 -2.04
C THR A 31 13.81 1.26 -1.42
N ASN A 32 13.12 2.29 -1.93
CA ASN A 32 11.69 2.47 -1.79
C ASN A 32 11.04 1.14 -2.19
N GLU A 33 10.83 0.24 -1.23
CA GLU A 33 10.08 -0.99 -1.46
C GLU A 33 8.69 -0.56 -1.88
N VAL A 34 8.43 -0.67 -3.19
CA VAL A 34 7.12 -0.44 -3.75
C VAL A 34 6.24 -1.53 -3.16
N GLU A 35 5.41 -1.15 -2.19
CA GLU A 35 4.46 -2.05 -1.55
C GLU A 35 3.64 -2.74 -2.66
N GLU A 36 3.88 -4.04 -2.86
CA GLU A 36 3.16 -4.82 -3.87
C GLU A 36 1.74 -5.05 -3.37
N LEU A 37 0.77 -4.39 -4.00
CA LEU A 37 -0.64 -4.48 -3.61
C LEU A 37 -1.35 -5.58 -4.39
N ILE A 38 -2.08 -6.42 -3.66
CA ILE A 38 -2.90 -7.50 -4.21
C ILE A 38 -4.08 -6.96 -5.04
N GLY A 39 -4.26 -7.51 -6.25
CA GLY A 39 -5.26 -7.08 -7.23
C GLY A 39 -4.65 -6.26 -8.38
N ASN A 40 -5.45 -6.02 -9.42
CA ASN A 40 -4.97 -5.29 -10.58
C ASN A 40 -4.62 -3.83 -10.23
N PRO A 41 -3.58 -3.26 -10.87
CA PRO A 41 -3.27 -1.84 -10.73
C PRO A 41 -4.36 -0.98 -11.38
N GLY A 42 -4.48 0.27 -10.94
CA GLY A 42 -5.44 1.21 -11.52
C GLY A 42 -5.27 2.65 -11.05
N ASN A 43 -6.10 3.53 -11.60
CA ASN A 43 -5.98 4.97 -11.47
C ASN A 43 -7.36 5.69 -11.54
N PRO A 44 -8.02 5.95 -10.40
CA PRO A 44 -7.56 5.61 -9.05
C PRO A 44 -7.70 4.10 -8.76
N ARG A 45 -7.00 3.67 -7.71
CA ARG A 45 -7.15 2.34 -7.11
C ARG A 45 -7.35 2.49 -5.60
N PHE A 46 -8.30 1.73 -5.07
CA PHE A 46 -8.61 1.63 -3.64
C PHE A 46 -8.35 0.18 -3.24
N ASN A 47 -7.41 -0.02 -2.33
CA ASN A 47 -7.00 -1.34 -1.91
C ASN A 47 -7.16 -1.47 -0.38
N LEU A 48 -7.98 -2.42 0.04
CA LEU A 48 -8.18 -2.77 1.44
C LEU A 48 -7.29 -3.98 1.76
N GLN A 49 -6.71 -3.96 2.95
CA GLN A 49 -6.18 -5.14 3.64
C GLN A 49 -6.69 -5.11 5.08
N PHE A 50 -7.08 -6.25 5.63
CA PHE A 50 -7.53 -6.35 7.01
C PHE A 50 -6.99 -7.58 7.75
N THR A 51 -7.28 -7.68 9.04
CA THR A 51 -6.86 -8.81 9.89
C THR A 51 -8.06 -9.66 10.30
N ASN A 52 -7.82 -10.84 10.87
CA ASN A 52 -8.88 -11.68 11.42
C ASN A 52 -9.97 -12.14 10.40
N PRO A 53 -9.61 -12.49 9.14
CA PRO A 53 -10.61 -12.85 8.11
C PRO A 53 -11.43 -14.10 8.47
N GLU A 54 -10.86 -15.03 9.24
CA GLU A 54 -11.58 -16.24 9.67
C GLU A 54 -12.75 -15.96 10.62
N ASN A 55 -12.86 -14.74 11.17
CA ASN A 55 -13.89 -14.36 12.13
C ASN A 55 -14.70 -13.10 11.74
N VAL A 56 -14.23 -12.34 10.75
CA VAL A 56 -14.78 -11.04 10.37
C VAL A 56 -14.72 -10.87 8.86
N ASP A 57 -15.80 -10.37 8.30
CA ASP A 57 -15.91 -9.96 6.92
C ASP A 57 -15.95 -8.42 6.83
N LEU A 58 -14.89 -7.83 6.26
CA LEU A 58 -14.78 -6.39 6.03
C LEU A 58 -14.78 -6.09 4.54
N ASP A 59 -15.76 -5.33 4.10
CA ASP A 59 -15.94 -4.95 2.71
C ASP A 59 -15.42 -3.54 2.41
N LEU A 60 -14.81 -3.38 1.24
CA LEU A 60 -14.51 -2.12 0.61
C LEU A 60 -15.71 -1.61 -0.20
N TYR A 61 -16.12 -0.39 0.10
CA TYR A 61 -17.12 0.33 -0.66
C TYR A 61 -16.52 1.56 -1.33
N VAL A 62 -16.79 1.74 -2.62
CA VAL A 62 -16.40 2.95 -3.37
C VAL A 62 -17.61 3.48 -4.13
N LYS A 63 -18.01 4.71 -3.81
CA LYS A 63 -19.01 5.48 -4.53
C LYS A 63 -18.36 6.37 -5.58
N THR A 64 -18.81 6.23 -6.82
CA THR A 64 -18.32 6.96 -7.99
C THR A 64 -18.88 8.40 -8.04
N PRO A 65 -18.33 9.28 -8.90
CA PRO A 65 -18.86 10.63 -9.10
C PRO A 65 -20.33 10.67 -9.56
N ALA A 66 -20.79 9.65 -10.29
CA ALA A 66 -22.18 9.51 -10.71
C ALA A 66 -23.11 9.02 -9.59
N GLY A 67 -22.54 8.58 -8.46
CA GLY A 67 -23.26 8.11 -7.28
C GLY A 67 -23.49 6.59 -7.23
N ASN A 68 -22.99 5.84 -8.22
CA ASN A 68 -23.03 4.37 -8.19
C ASN A 68 -22.04 3.85 -7.13
N ILE A 69 -22.34 2.71 -6.51
CA ILE A 69 -21.49 2.09 -5.50
C ILE A 69 -20.91 0.80 -6.07
N ILE A 70 -19.60 0.62 -5.91
CA ILE A 70 -18.88 -0.62 -6.18
C ILE A 70 -18.52 -1.26 -4.83
N SER A 71 -18.88 -2.54 -4.68
CA SER A 71 -18.58 -3.42 -3.54
C SER A 71 -18.92 -4.87 -3.95
N TYR A 72 -18.84 -5.84 -3.04
CA TYR A 72 -19.26 -7.23 -3.30
C TYR A 72 -20.69 -7.35 -3.86
N GLN A 73 -21.60 -6.43 -3.51
CA GLN A 73 -23.00 -6.42 -4.01
C GLN A 73 -23.12 -5.94 -5.45
N ASN A 74 -22.19 -5.11 -5.91
CA ASN A 74 -22.16 -4.55 -7.25
C ASN A 74 -20.71 -4.39 -7.70
N VAL A 75 -20.13 -5.47 -8.22
CA VAL A 75 -18.70 -5.56 -8.48
C VAL A 75 -18.21 -4.67 -9.63
N ARG A 76 -19.10 -4.03 -10.40
CA ARG A 76 -18.73 -3.13 -11.51
C ARG A 76 -19.69 -1.95 -11.63
N ALA A 77 -19.14 -0.75 -11.80
CA ALA A 77 -19.89 0.45 -12.18
C ALA A 77 -18.93 1.49 -12.77
N ASP A 78 -19.40 2.30 -13.73
CA ASP A 78 -18.67 3.44 -14.29
C ASP A 78 -17.20 3.11 -14.67
N ASN A 79 -16.99 1.97 -15.35
CA ASN A 79 -15.70 1.40 -15.74
C ASN A 79 -14.80 0.90 -14.60
N GLY A 80 -15.25 1.00 -13.35
CA GLY A 80 -14.56 0.46 -12.18
C GLY A 80 -14.94 -0.99 -11.94
N GLN A 81 -14.07 -1.71 -11.25
CA GLN A 81 -14.27 -3.12 -10.92
C GLN A 81 -13.68 -3.46 -9.54
N LEU A 82 -14.42 -4.25 -8.76
CA LEU A 82 -13.88 -5.10 -7.69
C LEU A 82 -13.34 -6.39 -8.31
N ASP A 83 -12.03 -6.65 -8.17
CA ASP A 83 -11.39 -7.85 -8.73
C ASP A 83 -10.75 -8.78 -7.70
N VAL A 84 -10.52 -8.27 -6.50
CA VAL A 84 -10.15 -9.07 -5.33
C VAL A 84 -11.18 -8.82 -4.26
N ASP A 85 -11.67 -9.91 -3.70
CA ASP A 85 -12.71 -9.99 -2.69
C ASP A 85 -12.27 -10.98 -1.62
N CYS A 86 -12.69 -10.79 -0.38
CA CYS A 86 -12.38 -11.69 0.73
C CYS A 86 -13.64 -11.91 1.57
N LEU A 87 -14.26 -13.08 1.38
CA LEU A 87 -15.47 -13.44 2.10
C LEU A 87 -15.12 -14.40 3.24
N CYS A 88 -15.00 -13.88 4.45
CA CYS A 88 -14.67 -14.67 5.64
C CYS A 88 -13.38 -15.50 5.48
N ASP A 89 -13.45 -16.84 5.56
CA ASP A 89 -12.30 -17.73 5.37
C ASP A 89 -12.01 -18.05 3.89
N ASP A 90 -12.86 -17.61 2.96
CA ASP A 90 -12.65 -17.71 1.51
C ASP A 90 -11.94 -16.47 0.95
N CYS A 91 -10.63 -16.38 1.25
CA CYS A 91 -9.77 -15.27 0.85
C CYS A 91 -8.55 -15.78 0.08
N PRO A 92 -8.72 -16.23 -1.18
CA PRO A 92 -7.67 -16.88 -1.95
C PRO A 92 -6.44 -16.00 -2.22
N GLN A 93 -6.60 -14.67 -2.09
CA GLN A 93 -5.53 -13.68 -2.24
C GLN A 93 -5.20 -12.99 -0.90
N GLY A 94 -5.50 -13.64 0.21
CA GLY A 94 -5.40 -13.07 1.56
C GLY A 94 -6.52 -12.09 1.88
N PRO A 95 -6.52 -11.48 3.09
CA PRO A 95 -7.56 -10.58 3.56
C PRO A 95 -7.46 -9.21 2.88
N ASN A 96 -7.66 -9.20 1.57
CA ASN A 96 -7.54 -8.05 0.71
C ASN A 96 -8.82 -7.87 -0.11
N GLU A 97 -9.15 -6.61 -0.38
CA GLU A 97 -10.07 -6.26 -1.45
C GLU A 97 -9.48 -5.17 -2.33
N ASN A 98 -9.92 -5.12 -3.59
CA ASN A 98 -9.36 -4.19 -4.54
C ASN A 98 -10.40 -3.68 -5.53
N ILE A 99 -10.64 -2.37 -5.50
CA ILE A 99 -11.46 -1.66 -6.48
C ILE A 99 -10.58 -0.73 -7.30
N TYR A 100 -10.62 -0.86 -8.62
CA TYR A 100 -9.73 -0.12 -9.50
C TYR A 100 -10.42 0.30 -10.81
N TRP A 101 -9.80 1.28 -11.46
CA TRP A 101 -10.09 1.68 -12.83
C TRP A 101 -8.84 1.50 -13.68
N ALA A 102 -9.00 1.00 -14.91
CA ALA A 102 -7.91 1.04 -15.88
C ALA A 102 -7.48 2.49 -16.16
N ASP A 103 -6.21 2.70 -16.48
CA ASP A 103 -5.67 4.04 -16.72
C ASP A 103 -6.49 4.82 -17.76
N GLY A 104 -6.85 6.05 -17.39
CA GLY A 104 -7.64 6.95 -18.24
C GLY A 104 -9.13 6.63 -18.37
N THR A 105 -9.63 5.57 -17.71
CA THR A 105 -11.05 5.17 -17.79
C THR A 105 -11.90 5.69 -16.64
N ALA A 106 -11.27 6.10 -15.53
CA ALA A 106 -11.96 6.61 -14.36
C ALA A 106 -12.71 7.91 -14.66
N PRO A 107 -14.02 7.98 -14.33
CA PRO A 107 -14.75 9.24 -14.36
C PRO A 107 -14.07 10.32 -13.53
N LYS A 108 -14.04 11.54 -14.05
CA LYS A 108 -13.60 12.72 -13.28
C LYS A 108 -14.63 13.08 -12.22
N GLY A 109 -14.16 13.60 -11.09
CA GLY A 109 -15.01 14.08 -10.00
C GLY A 109 -14.72 13.40 -8.68
N LYS A 110 -15.62 13.61 -7.71
CA LYS A 110 -15.44 13.17 -6.33
C LYS A 110 -15.89 11.72 -6.14
N TYR A 111 -14.96 10.89 -5.72
CA TYR A 111 -15.20 9.57 -5.17
C TYR A 111 -15.35 9.66 -3.65
N GLU A 112 -16.14 8.76 -3.08
CA GLU A 112 -16.27 8.55 -1.65
C GLU A 112 -16.03 7.07 -1.36
N PHE A 113 -15.27 6.73 -0.33
CA PHE A 113 -14.93 5.34 -0.03
C PHE A 113 -14.83 5.11 1.48
N TRP A 114 -15.18 3.90 1.90
CA TRP A 114 -15.23 3.50 3.31
C TRP A 114 -15.15 1.98 3.43
N ILE A 115 -14.88 1.51 4.65
CA ILE A 115 -14.92 0.09 5.01
C ILE A 115 -16.19 -0.17 5.79
N LYS A 116 -16.86 -1.28 5.48
CA LYS A 116 -18.03 -1.75 6.21
C LYS A 116 -17.73 -3.11 6.84
N TYR A 117 -18.10 -3.26 8.10
CA TYR A 117 -18.16 -4.57 8.74
C TYR A 117 -19.46 -5.26 8.30
N TYR A 118 -19.37 -6.32 7.52
CA TYR A 118 -20.54 -6.99 6.96
C TYR A 118 -21.02 -8.16 7.79
N ASP A 119 -20.16 -9.12 8.07
CA ASP A 119 -20.52 -10.33 8.79
C ASP A 119 -19.43 -10.70 9.82
N ASN A 120 -19.83 -11.47 10.82
CA ASN A 120 -18.95 -12.06 11.81
C ASN A 120 -18.63 -13.53 11.51
N CYS A 121 -18.93 -13.97 10.29
CA CYS A 121 -18.65 -15.29 9.73
C CYS A 121 -19.24 -16.45 10.52
N GLY A 122 -20.33 -16.20 11.26
CA GLY A 122 -20.90 -17.17 12.20
C GLY A 122 -19.95 -17.57 13.34
N SER A 123 -18.83 -16.87 13.49
CA SER A 123 -17.78 -17.22 14.45
C SER A 123 -18.16 -16.83 15.89
N THR A 124 -17.58 -17.49 16.88
CA THR A 124 -17.61 -17.06 18.29
C THR A 124 -16.29 -16.41 18.74
N GLY A 125 -15.33 -16.26 17.83
CA GLY A 125 -14.03 -15.65 18.07
C GLY A 125 -14.07 -14.13 18.21
N SER A 126 -12.88 -13.51 18.23
CA SER A 126 -12.73 -12.05 18.28
C SER A 126 -13.53 -11.40 17.15
N LYS A 127 -14.29 -10.36 17.49
CA LYS A 127 -15.01 -9.54 16.51
C LYS A 127 -14.22 -8.33 16.06
N ASN A 128 -13.06 -8.03 16.66
CA ASN A 128 -12.24 -6.93 16.20
C ASN A 128 -11.44 -7.32 14.95
N SER A 129 -11.44 -6.47 13.94
CA SER A 129 -10.55 -6.54 12.79
C SER A 129 -9.94 -5.16 12.56
N ASP A 130 -8.62 -5.12 12.40
CA ASP A 130 -7.89 -3.91 12.02
C ASP A 130 -7.75 -3.88 10.50
N PHE A 131 -7.85 -2.69 9.92
CA PHE A 131 -7.77 -2.50 8.47
C PHE A 131 -6.76 -1.42 8.08
N THR A 132 -6.26 -1.54 6.85
CA THR A 132 -5.52 -0.50 6.14
C THR A 132 -6.11 -0.35 4.74
N VAL A 133 -6.52 0.86 4.37
CA VAL A 133 -6.95 1.24 3.03
C VAL A 133 -5.88 2.11 2.39
N ARG A 134 -5.50 1.78 1.15
CA ARG A 134 -4.55 2.54 0.35
C ARG A 134 -5.27 3.16 -0.83
N LEU A 135 -5.16 4.48 -0.95
CA LEU A 135 -5.56 5.23 -2.15
C LEU A 135 -4.33 5.38 -3.04
N VAL A 136 -4.41 4.86 -4.26
CA VAL A 136 -3.33 4.84 -5.23
C VAL A 136 -3.73 5.62 -6.48
N LYS A 137 -2.82 6.43 -6.99
CA LYS A 137 -2.95 7.17 -8.25
C LYS A 137 -1.60 7.19 -8.95
N ASN A 138 -1.56 6.99 -10.27
CA ASN A 138 -0.32 6.94 -11.05
C ASN A 138 0.75 6.00 -10.44
N ASN A 139 0.32 4.82 -9.98
CA ASN A 139 1.16 3.82 -9.31
C ASN A 139 1.86 4.31 -8.02
N GLN A 140 1.39 5.39 -7.41
CA GLN A 140 1.89 5.90 -6.13
C GLN A 140 0.79 5.83 -5.08
N VAL A 141 1.12 5.29 -3.90
CA VAL A 141 0.24 5.36 -2.73
C VAL A 141 0.19 6.82 -2.28
N LEU A 142 -0.96 7.46 -2.49
CA LEU A 142 -1.17 8.85 -2.09
C LEU A 142 -1.45 8.97 -0.59
N GLN A 143 -2.27 8.05 -0.07
CA GLN A 143 -2.72 8.06 1.33
C GLN A 143 -2.96 6.64 1.84
N LYS A 144 -2.73 6.46 3.15
CA LYS A 144 -3.10 5.27 3.90
C LYS A 144 -4.08 5.65 5.01
N TYR A 145 -5.18 4.92 5.11
CA TYR A 145 -6.17 5.08 6.17
C TYR A 145 -6.21 3.80 6.99
N THR A 146 -6.13 3.92 8.31
CA THR A 146 -6.12 2.78 9.22
C THR A 146 -7.23 2.91 10.24
N GLY A 147 -7.65 1.79 10.80
CA GLY A 147 -8.65 1.75 11.86
C GLY A 147 -9.00 0.33 12.27
N SER A 148 -10.02 0.21 13.10
CA SER A 148 -10.55 -1.07 13.56
C SER A 148 -12.07 -1.03 13.58
N LEU A 149 -12.70 -2.11 13.15
CA LEU A 149 -14.15 -2.32 13.24
C LEU A 149 -14.42 -3.58 14.06
N ASN A 150 -15.52 -3.60 14.80
CA ASN A 150 -15.84 -4.73 15.68
C ASN A 150 -17.32 -5.09 15.80
N THR A 151 -18.18 -4.42 15.05
CA THR A 151 -19.63 -4.57 15.12
C THR A 151 -20.22 -4.63 13.72
N ILE A 152 -21.13 -5.57 13.47
CA ILE A 152 -21.87 -5.69 12.20
C ILE A 152 -22.55 -4.36 11.86
N ASP A 153 -22.51 -4.00 10.58
CA ASP A 153 -22.97 -2.74 10.01
C ASP A 153 -22.21 -1.48 10.44
N GLN A 154 -21.19 -1.60 11.30
CA GLN A 154 -20.28 -0.49 11.58
C GLN A 154 -19.54 -0.10 10.29
N GLN A 155 -19.39 1.21 10.09
CA GLN A 155 -18.61 1.78 9.00
C GLN A 155 -17.43 2.57 9.56
N SER A 156 -16.35 2.64 8.79
CA SER A 156 -15.27 3.59 9.03
C SER A 156 -15.75 5.03 8.80
N ALA A 157 -14.84 6.00 8.96
CA ALA A 157 -15.03 7.29 8.34
C ALA A 157 -15.18 7.13 6.82
N HIS A 158 -15.96 8.02 6.21
CA HIS A 158 -16.07 8.13 4.76
C HIS A 158 -15.02 9.12 4.27
N TRP A 159 -14.08 8.62 3.49
CA TRP A 159 -13.03 9.44 2.89
C TRP A 159 -13.40 9.79 1.45
N THR A 160 -12.71 10.78 0.89
CA THR A 160 -13.00 11.24 -0.47
C THR A 160 -11.73 11.46 -1.26
N HIS A 161 -11.80 11.18 -2.57
CA HIS A 161 -10.75 11.44 -3.55
C HIS A 161 -11.34 12.18 -4.74
N THR A 162 -10.65 13.19 -5.26
CA THR A 162 -11.07 13.87 -6.49
C THR A 162 -10.17 13.42 -7.65
N GLN A 163 -10.78 12.81 -8.67
CA GLN A 163 -10.10 12.44 -9.90
C GLN A 163 -10.21 13.59 -10.92
N ASP A 164 -9.06 14.00 -11.47
CA ASP A 164 -8.92 15.09 -12.44
C ASP A 164 -8.79 14.61 -13.89
#